data_AF-A0AAD7FMI2-F1
#
_entry.id   AF-A0AAD7FMI2-F1
#
_cell.length_a   1.000
_cell.length_b   1.000
_cell.length_c   1.000
_cell.angle_alpha   90.00
_cell.angle_beta   90.00
_cell.angle_gamma   90.00
#
_symmetry.space_group_name_H-M   'P 1'
#
loop_
_entity.id
_entity.type
_entity.pdbx_description
1 polymer ?
#
loop_
_entity_poly.entity_id
_entity_poly.type
_entity_poly.pdbx_seq_one_letter_code
_entity_poly.pdbx_strand_id
1 'polypeptide(L)'
;MPSWNSNEGIAALTSVVSARIPSWTTGLREWQIEPILRILDSEDVLLCTATGAGKSALFIVPILCHLEVAAHPELYPKSPVRKHPLGMVVTPTKGLARNLVCHYALDSLLLLTFRFSGRVCRQIRSTSPGV
;
A
#
# COMPACT_ATOMS: atom_id res chain seq x y z
N MET A 1 10.62 18.39 -6.21
CA MET A 1 10.95 17.33 -5.25
C MET A 1 11.71 16.23 -5.96
N PRO A 2 13.00 16.11 -5.66
CA PRO A 2 13.81 15.03 -6.20
C PRO A 2 13.49 13.66 -5.55
N SER A 3 12.94 13.61 -4.33
CA SER A 3 12.59 12.36 -3.62
C SER A 3 11.45 12.60 -2.61
N TRP A 4 10.58 11.60 -2.44
CA TRP A 4 9.52 11.54 -1.43
C TRP A 4 10.04 11.46 -0.01
N ASN A 5 11.22 10.90 0.20
CA ASN A 5 11.84 10.81 1.51
C ASN A 5 12.40 12.15 2.07
N SER A 6 12.19 13.28 1.39
CA SER A 6 12.56 14.61 1.90
C SER A 6 11.52 15.19 2.85
N ASN A 7 11.88 16.25 3.59
CA ASN A 7 10.95 16.98 4.46
C ASN A 7 9.72 17.51 3.68
N GLU A 8 9.93 18.00 2.46
CA GLU A 8 8.85 18.43 1.58
C GLU A 8 7.94 17.26 1.17
N GLY A 9 8.50 16.05 1.03
CA GLY A 9 7.75 14.85 0.68
C GLY A 9 6.91 14.31 1.83
N ILE A 10 7.43 14.37 3.05
CA ILE A 10 6.67 14.07 4.26
C ILE A 10 5.49 15.05 4.41
N ALA A 11 5.74 16.34 4.18
CA ALA A 11 4.70 17.36 4.22
C ALA A 11 3.64 17.14 3.14
N ALA A 12 4.06 16.84 1.90
CA ALA A 12 3.16 16.53 0.79
C ALA A 12 2.32 15.28 1.09
N LEU A 13 2.93 14.19 1.57
CA LEU A 13 2.24 12.97 1.98
C LEU A 13 1.16 13.26 3.03
N THR A 14 1.50 14.03 4.06
CA THR A 14 0.57 14.40 5.14
C THR A 14 -0.61 15.21 4.61
N SER A 15 -0.33 16.15 3.70
CA SER A 15 -1.34 16.99 3.05
C SER A 15 -2.28 16.15 2.17
N VAL A 16 -1.75 15.24 1.35
CA VAL A 16 -2.54 14.31 0.54
C VAL A 16 -3.45 13.46 1.42
N VAL A 17 -2.92 12.86 2.49
CA VAL A 17 -3.71 11.98 3.38
C VAL A 17 -4.87 12.75 4.00
N SER A 18 -4.62 13.98 4.44
CA SER A 18 -5.66 14.85 5.00
C SER A 18 -6.72 15.22 3.97
N ALA A 19 -6.32 15.52 2.73
CA ALA A 19 -7.23 15.89 1.65
C ALA A 19 -8.07 14.70 1.14
N ARG A 20 -7.45 13.53 0.97
CA ARG A 20 -8.07 12.34 0.35
C ARG A 20 -8.78 11.43 1.35
N ILE A 21 -8.40 11.48 2.62
CA ILE A 21 -8.93 10.60 3.67
C ILE A 21 -9.27 11.43 4.93
N PRO A 22 -10.26 12.34 4.86
CA PRO A 22 -10.59 13.23 5.99
C PRO A 22 -11.07 12.46 7.23
N SER A 23 -11.51 11.21 7.08
CA SER A 23 -11.85 10.33 8.21
C SER A 23 -10.64 9.90 9.06
N TRP A 24 -9.41 10.04 8.57
CA TRP A 24 -8.20 9.76 9.33
C TRP A 24 -7.74 11.03 10.07
N THR A 25 -8.43 11.36 11.16
CA THR A 25 -8.22 12.61 11.91
C THR A 25 -6.81 12.76 12.50
N THR A 26 -6.17 11.65 12.85
CA THR A 26 -4.77 11.62 13.32
C THR A 26 -3.76 11.35 12.19
N GLY A 27 -4.22 11.23 10.95
CA GLY A 27 -3.38 10.90 9.81
C GLY A 27 -2.80 9.47 9.85
N LEU A 28 -1.62 9.32 9.25
CA LEU A 28 -0.87 8.06 9.22
C LEU A 28 -0.25 7.74 10.59
N ARG A 29 -0.10 6.44 10.88
CA ARG A 29 0.75 5.99 11.99
C ARG A 29 2.21 6.24 11.63
N GLU A 30 3.03 6.61 12.61
CA GLU A 30 4.46 6.94 12.39
C GLU A 30 5.20 5.87 11.58
N TRP A 31 5.02 4.59 11.93
CA TRP A 31 5.68 3.48 11.25
C TRP A 31 5.25 3.30 9.78
N GLN A 32 4.10 3.84 9.37
CA GLN A 32 3.62 3.75 7.98
C GLN A 32 4.32 4.74 7.06
N ILE A 33 4.84 5.84 7.61
CA ILE A 33 5.37 6.98 6.84
C ILE A 33 6.56 6.54 6.00
N GLU A 34 7.65 6.05 6.63
CA GLU A 34 8.87 5.67 5.92
C GLU A 34 8.61 4.63 4.80
N PRO A 35 7.89 3.51 5.04
CA PRO A 35 7.59 2.56 3.97
C PRO A 35 6.81 3.18 2.80
N ILE A 36 5.86 4.08 3.07
CA ILE A 36 5.08 4.74 2.00
C ILE A 36 5.98 5.64 1.16
N LEU A 37 6.89 6.40 1.78
CA LEU A 37 7.82 7.26 1.06
C LEU A 37 8.76 6.45 0.15
N ARG A 38 9.29 5.33 0.65
CA ARG A 38 10.10 4.40 -0.16
C ARG A 38 9.33 3.84 -1.35
N ILE A 39 8.08 3.42 -1.15
CA ILE A 39 7.22 2.95 -2.25
C ILE A 39 6.97 4.06 -3.29
N LEU A 40 6.77 5.30 -2.83
CA LEU A 40 6.59 6.46 -3.72
C LEU A 40 7.85 6.81 -4.51
N ASP A 41 9.04 6.58 -3.92
CA ASP A 41 10.34 6.64 -4.59
C ASP A 41 10.62 5.38 -5.44
N SER A 42 9.64 4.49 -5.59
CA SER A 42 9.71 3.25 -6.39
C SER A 42 10.76 2.25 -5.89
N GLU A 43 11.03 2.23 -4.59
CA GLU A 43 11.82 1.19 -3.94
C GLU A 43 10.97 -0.05 -3.61
N ASP A 44 11.59 -1.23 -3.70
CA ASP A 44 10.97 -2.49 -3.27
C ASP A 44 11.00 -2.61 -1.73
N VAL A 45 9.83 -2.84 -1.13
CA VAL A 45 9.67 -2.90 0.34
C VAL A 45 9.11 -4.24 0.79
N LEU A 46 9.83 -4.93 1.68
CA LEU A 46 9.33 -6.07 2.45
C LEU A 46 9.01 -5.63 3.88
N LEU A 47 7.74 -5.71 4.28
CA LEU A 47 7.29 -5.29 5.61
C LEU A 47 6.74 -6.47 6.43
N CYS A 48 7.24 -6.63 7.65
CA CYS A 48 6.70 -7.52 8.67
C CYS A 48 6.01 -6.70 9.77
N THR A 49 4.71 -6.89 9.95
CA THR A 49 3.94 -6.19 10.99
C THR A 49 2.78 -7.05 11.50
N ALA A 50 2.28 -6.74 12.69
CA ALA A 50 1.17 -7.47 13.30
C ALA A 50 -0.11 -7.39 12.44
N THR A 51 -0.95 -8.42 12.55
CA THR A 51 -2.29 -8.39 11.95
C THR A 51 -3.10 -7.24 12.54
N GLY A 52 -3.88 -6.54 11.71
CA GLY A 52 -4.64 -5.36 12.15
C GLY A 52 -3.81 -4.09 12.34
N ALA A 53 -2.49 -4.12 12.09
CA ALA A 53 -1.65 -2.93 12.22
C ALA A 53 -1.99 -1.79 11.24
N GLY A 54 -2.74 -2.07 10.17
CA GLY A 54 -3.09 -1.07 9.15
C GLY A 54 -2.19 -1.11 7.91
N LYS A 55 -1.58 -2.26 7.60
CA LYS A 55 -0.71 -2.44 6.43
C LYS A 55 -1.34 -2.09 5.08
N SER A 56 -2.67 -2.09 4.96
CA SER A 56 -3.35 -1.72 3.71
C SER A 56 -3.04 -0.30 3.24
N ALA A 57 -2.71 0.61 4.17
CA ALA A 57 -2.30 1.97 3.83
C ALA A 57 -1.10 1.99 2.86
N LEU A 58 -0.19 1.01 2.95
CA LEU A 58 1.04 1.00 2.16
C LEU A 58 0.82 0.82 0.66
N PHE A 59 -0.28 0.21 0.23
CA PHE A 59 -0.59 0.09 -1.21
C PHE A 59 -1.73 1.02 -1.65
N ILE A 60 -2.44 1.66 -0.72
CA ILE A 60 -3.53 2.59 -1.03
C ILE A 60 -3.01 4.02 -1.13
N VAL A 61 -2.26 4.46 -0.12
CA VAL A 61 -1.82 5.85 0.00
C VAL A 61 -0.90 6.25 -1.15
N PRO A 62 0.05 5.42 -1.64
CA PRO A 62 0.84 5.79 -2.82
C PRO A 62 0.01 6.08 -4.07
N ILE A 63 -1.08 5.34 -4.28
CA ILE A 63 -2.01 5.57 -5.40
C ILE A 63 -2.68 6.94 -5.21
N LEU A 64 -3.17 7.23 -4.00
CA LEU A 64 -3.82 8.50 -3.69
C LEU A 64 -2.86 9.70 -3.83
N CYS A 65 -1.60 9.57 -3.43
CA CYS A 65 -0.57 10.58 -3.66
C CYS A 65 -0.39 10.88 -5.15
N HIS A 66 -0.29 9.84 -5.99
CA HIS A 66 -0.18 10.06 -7.42
C HIS A 66 -1.41 10.74 -8.01
N LEU A 67 -2.62 10.32 -7.62
CA LEU A 67 -3.87 10.91 -8.10
C LEU A 67 -4.03 12.38 -7.68
N GLU A 68 -3.79 12.67 -6.41
CA GLU A 68 -3.95 14.00 -5.82
C GLU A 68 -2.95 15.00 -6.42
N VAL A 69 -1.66 14.63 -6.47
CA VAL A 69 -0.64 15.51 -7.04
C VAL A 69 -0.81 15.70 -8.55
N ALA A 70 -1.31 14.68 -9.26
CA ALA A 70 -1.62 14.81 -10.68
C ALA A 70 -2.83 15.73 -10.95
N ALA A 71 -3.79 15.78 -10.03
CA ALA A 71 -4.98 16.62 -10.13
C ALA A 71 -4.70 18.09 -9.74
N HIS A 72 -3.79 18.31 -8.80
CA HIS A 72 -3.49 19.62 -8.22
C HIS A 72 -1.98 19.94 -8.21
N PRO A 73 -1.29 19.93 -9.36
CA PRO A 73 0.17 20.07 -9.43
C PRO A 73 0.70 21.39 -8.86
N GLU A 74 -0.13 22.43 -8.77
CA GLU A 74 0.19 23.73 -8.20
C GLU A 74 0.29 23.74 -6.67
N LEU A 75 -0.35 22.78 -5.99
CA LEU A 75 -0.37 22.70 -4.53
C LEU A 75 0.84 21.95 -3.96
N TYR A 76 1.57 21.22 -4.81
CA TYR A 76 2.63 20.31 -4.37
C TYR A 76 3.97 20.63 -5.06
N PRO A 77 5.09 20.33 -4.40
CA PRO A 77 6.40 20.44 -5.04
C PRO A 77 6.48 19.56 -6.29
N LYS A 78 7.13 20.04 -7.36
CA LYS A 78 7.29 19.29 -8.63
C LYS A 78 7.91 17.91 -8.41
N SER A 79 7.12 16.84 -8.38
CA SER A 79 7.59 15.48 -8.08
C SER A 79 7.37 14.53 -9.26
N PRO A 80 8.11 13.41 -9.33
CA PRO A 80 7.80 12.34 -10.29
C PRO A 80 6.46 11.70 -9.92
N VAL A 81 5.43 11.94 -10.74
CA VAL A 81 4.05 11.48 -10.50
C VAL A 81 3.53 10.69 -11.68
N ARG A 82 2.84 9.59 -11.39
CA ARG A 82 2.12 8.79 -12.40
C ARG A 82 0.71 9.36 -12.59
N LYS A 83 0.37 9.78 -13.81
CA LYS A 83 -0.97 10.32 -14.14
C LYS A 83 -2.09 9.28 -14.00
N HIS A 84 -1.78 8.01 -14.26
CA HIS A 84 -2.71 6.89 -14.14
C HIS A 84 -2.08 5.80 -13.26
N PRO A 85 -2.01 6.00 -11.94
CA PRO A 85 -1.42 5.02 -11.04
C PRO A 85 -2.33 3.78 -10.97
N LEU A 86 -1.74 2.59 -11.03
CA LEU A 86 -2.43 1.31 -10.88
C LEU A 86 -1.75 0.49 -9.79
N GLY A 87 -2.51 0.05 -8.80
CA GLY A 87 -2.04 -0.92 -7.81
C GLY A 87 -2.55 -2.32 -8.13
N MET A 88 -1.66 -3.30 -8.19
CA MET A 88 -2.03 -4.71 -8.27
C MET A 88 -1.84 -5.36 -6.91
N VAL A 89 -2.94 -5.83 -6.31
CA VAL A 89 -2.88 -6.54 -5.03
C VAL A 89 -3.17 -8.01 -5.28
N VAL A 90 -2.21 -8.86 -4.92
CA VAL A 90 -2.35 -10.31 -4.98
C VAL A 90 -2.72 -10.82 -3.61
N THR A 91 -3.85 -11.51 -3.50
CA THR A 91 -4.29 -12.09 -2.23
C THR A 91 -4.48 -13.61 -2.32
N PRO A 92 -4.20 -14.35 -1.24
CA PRO A 92 -4.35 -15.80 -1.24
C PRO A 92 -5.80 -16.28 -1.11
N THR A 93 -6.74 -15.43 -0.68
CA THR A 93 -8.14 -15.84 -0.45
C THR A 93 -9.13 -14.81 -0.98
N LYS A 94 -10.26 -15.31 -1.51
CA LYS A 94 -11.38 -14.48 -1.99
C LYS A 94 -12.00 -13.63 -0.86
N GLY A 95 -12.01 -14.16 0.36
CA GLY A 95 -12.52 -13.43 1.52
C GLY A 95 -11.69 -12.17 1.81
N LEU A 96 -10.36 -12.30 1.77
CA LEU A 96 -9.47 -11.15 1.95
C LEU A 96 -9.63 -10.14 0.80
N ALA A 97 -9.69 -10.64 -0.43
CA ALA A 97 -9.94 -9.79 -1.59
C ALA A 97 -11.24 -8.96 -1.43
N ARG A 98 -12.35 -9.62 -1.09
CA ARG A 98 -13.64 -8.97 -0.88
C ARG A 98 -13.57 -7.89 0.19
N ASN A 99 -12.87 -8.16 1.31
CA ASN A 99 -12.71 -7.18 2.38
C ASN A 99 -12.00 -5.90 1.90
N LEU A 100 -10.99 -6.03 1.04
CA LEU A 100 -10.29 -4.89 0.46
C LEU A 100 -11.21 -4.07 -0.47
N VAL A 101 -11.96 -4.73 -1.35
CA VAL A 101 -12.90 -4.03 -2.26
C VAL A 101 -13.96 -3.27 -1.47
N CYS A 102 -14.59 -3.93 -0.49
CA CYS A 102 -15.65 -3.33 0.31
C CYS A 102 -15.17 -2.15 1.17
N HIS A 103 -13.92 -2.17 1.66
CA HIS A 103 -13.41 -1.09 2.51
C HIS A 103 -12.88 0.11 1.73
N TYR A 104 -12.38 -0.10 0.52
CA TYR A 104 -11.58 0.93 -0.16
C TYR A 104 -12.18 1.41 -1.47
N ALA A 105 -13.00 0.62 -2.18
CA ALA A 105 -13.73 1.02 -3.40
C ALA A 105 -12.94 1.95 -4.34
N LEU A 106 -11.66 1.64 -4.60
CA LEU A 106 -10.80 2.42 -5.48
C LEU A 106 -10.83 1.86 -6.89
N ASP A 107 -11.26 2.66 -7.86
CA ASP A 107 -11.24 2.30 -9.30
C ASP A 107 -9.82 1.99 -9.81
N SER A 108 -8.80 2.51 -9.14
CA SER A 108 -7.38 2.34 -9.49
C SER A 108 -6.71 1.11 -8.86
N LEU A 109 -7.48 0.20 -8.25
CA LEU A 109 -6.96 -1.02 -7.64
C LEU A 109 -7.41 -2.27 -8.41
N LEU A 110 -6.46 -2.98 -9.02
CA LEU A 110 -6.71 -4.30 -9.61
C LEU A 110 -6.41 -5.38 -8.58
N LEU A 111 -7.39 -6.24 -8.34
CA LEU A 111 -7.31 -7.30 -7.33
C LEU A 111 -7.26 -8.68 -7.97
N LEU A 112 -6.14 -9.36 -7.81
CA LEU A 112 -5.94 -10.74 -8.28
C LEU A 112 -6.03 -11.70 -7.09
N THR A 113 -6.98 -12.62 -7.17
CA THR A 113 -7.12 -13.69 -6.17
C THR A 113 -6.71 -15.01 -6.78
N PHE A 114 -5.70 -15.65 -6.21
CA PHE A 114 -5.34 -17.01 -6.58
C PHE A 114 -6.05 -18.01 -5.68
N ARG A 115 -6.49 -19.12 -6.29
CA ARG A 115 -6.96 -20.29 -5.55
C ARG A 115 -5.90 -21.38 -5.68
N PHE A 116 -5.16 -21.64 -4.63
CA PHE A 116 -4.43 -22.91 -4.53
C PHE A 116 -5.47 -24.03 -4.32
N SER A 117 -5.78 -24.78 -5.37
CA SER A 117 -6.50 -26.05 -5.23
C SER A 117 -5.48 -27.11 -4.80
N GLY A 118 -5.71 -27.76 -3.65
CA GLY A 118 -4.74 -28.60 -2.93
C GLY A 118 -4.32 -29.92 -3.61
N ARG A 119 -4.09 -29.95 -4.92
CA ARG A 119 -3.44 -31.10 -5.58
C ARG A 119 -1.91 -31.05 -5.56
N VAL A 120 -1.29 -29.99 -5.04
CA VAL A 120 0.17 -29.90 -4.90
C VAL A 120 0.50 -29.32 -3.53
N CYS A 121 0.43 -30.15 -2.48
CA CYS A 121 1.13 -29.93 -1.21
C CYS A 121 1.19 -31.25 -0.43
N ARG A 122 2.06 -32.16 -0.87
CA ARG A 122 2.68 -33.16 0.00
C ARG A 122 4.20 -32.98 -0.07
N GLN A 123 4.83 -33.26 1.07
CA GLN A 123 6.25 -33.12 1.37
C GLN A 123 6.71 -31.68 1.65
N ILE A 124 6.69 -31.27 2.92
CA ILE A 124 7.82 -31.38 3.86
C ILE A 124 7.21 -31.65 5.24
N ARG A 125 7.22 -32.91 5.68
CA ARG A 125 7.22 -33.22 7.12
C ARG A 125 8.67 -33.54 7.44
N SER A 126 9.30 -32.70 8.26
CA SER A 126 10.53 -33.07 8.93
C SER A 126 10.23 -34.27 9.81
N THR A 127 10.78 -35.43 9.45
CA THR A 127 10.95 -36.55 10.37
C THR A 127 11.96 -36.12 11.43
N SER A 128 11.50 -35.79 12.63
CA SER A 128 12.36 -35.86 13.80
C SER A 128 12.24 -37.30 14.35
N PRO A 129 13.34 -38.09 14.34
CA PRO A 129 13.34 -39.40 14.99
C PRO A 129 13.35 -39.18 16.51
N GLY A 130 12.50 -39.93 17.21
CA GLY A 130 12.54 -39.99 18.66
C GLY A 130 13.82 -40.66 19.13
N VAL A 131 14.45 -40.05 20.13
CA VAL A 131 15.19 -40.69 21.22
C VAL A 131 14.87 -39.89 22.48
#